data_AF-A0AAJ4AVK5-F1
#
_entry.id   AF-A0AAJ4AVK5-F1
#
_cell.length_a   1.000
_cell.length_b   1.000
_cell.length_c   1.000
_cell.angle_alpha   90.00
_cell.angle_beta   90.00
_cell.angle_gamma   90.00
#
_symmetry.space_group_name_H-M   'P 1'
#
loop_
_entity.id
_entity.type
_entity.pdbx_description
1 polymer ?
#
loop_
_entity_poly.entity_id
_entity_poly.type
_entity_poly.pdbx_seq_one_letter_code
_entity_poly.pdbx_strand_id
1 'polypeptide(L)'
;MFTGKEIKSFALEYGRKWLFPDFTNKLTWFVAGLGGAIIVTPTPLKVIIYNWLIDTFNLNSGKKFSLAELVPDAADYWVGFGLIVVALLHNILYRYFLYKEKQGSLAAANERGYAHDRKLFDKFLEDFPSGSDSVNMLRHHDFANSFNIDTLANLDRFASEWDIVEREFLNPELEQMRKELWGKCREFNYKLSLGAWDLNGGPGFTCIPDAYRGSDDWPEHVDKKIGELNTLGTECYELYVAFVRFGKQTLSTGI
;
A
#
# COMPACT_ATOMS: atom_id res chain seq x y z
N MET A 1 5.57 21.07 -13.88
CA MET A 1 6.36 21.98 -13.01
C MET A 1 6.97 21.10 -11.93
N PHE A 2 8.29 20.93 -11.92
CA PHE A 2 8.96 19.99 -11.00
C PHE A 2 8.93 20.53 -9.57
N THR A 3 8.52 19.72 -8.59
CA THR A 3 8.63 20.13 -7.18
C THR A 3 9.99 19.74 -6.60
N GLY A 4 10.57 20.59 -5.75
CA GLY A 4 11.89 20.34 -5.18
C GLY A 4 12.00 19.02 -4.37
N LYS A 5 10.88 18.52 -3.84
CA LYS A 5 10.81 17.22 -3.16
C LYS A 5 10.98 16.04 -4.13
N GLU A 6 10.32 16.08 -5.29
CA GLU A 6 10.43 15.05 -6.34
C GLU A 6 11.85 14.93 -6.90
N ILE A 7 12.52 16.08 -7.11
CA ILE A 7 13.90 16.09 -7.61
C ILE A 7 14.84 15.45 -6.58
N LYS A 8 14.63 15.73 -5.28
CA LYS A 8 15.44 15.19 -4.20
C LYS A 8 15.26 13.67 -4.06
N SER A 9 14.03 13.15 -4.12
CA SER A 9 13.78 11.70 -4.06
C SER A 9 14.35 10.97 -5.26
N PHE A 10 14.17 11.51 -6.46
CA PHE A 10 14.75 10.95 -7.69
C PHE A 10 16.28 10.92 -7.62
N ALA A 11 16.91 12.02 -7.19
CA ALA A 11 18.36 12.08 -7.03
C ALA A 11 18.89 11.12 -5.95
N LEU A 12 18.11 10.82 -4.90
CA LEU A 12 18.51 9.87 -3.86
C LEU A 12 18.41 8.42 -4.35
N GLU A 13 17.35 8.06 -5.09
CA GLU A 13 17.12 6.72 -5.64
C GLU A 13 18.07 6.39 -6.81
N TYR A 14 18.40 7.39 -7.65
CA TYR A 14 19.19 7.18 -8.88
C TYR A 14 20.57 7.86 -8.89
N GLY A 15 20.93 8.67 -7.90
CA GLY A 15 22.17 9.45 -7.88
C GLY A 15 23.44 8.61 -7.91
N ARG A 16 23.43 7.41 -7.30
CA ARG A 16 24.56 6.47 -7.35
C ARG A 16 24.80 5.89 -8.75
N LYS A 17 23.76 5.88 -9.61
CA LYS A 17 23.78 5.42 -11.00
C LYS A 17 23.98 6.55 -12.02
N TRP A 18 24.36 7.73 -11.55
CA TRP A 18 24.61 8.92 -12.38
C TRP A 18 26.07 8.99 -12.85
N LEU A 19 27.03 8.58 -12.02
CA LEU A 19 28.45 8.47 -12.39
C LEU A 19 28.75 7.27 -13.30
N PHE A 20 27.90 6.24 -13.24
CA PHE A 20 27.96 5.05 -14.10
C PHE A 20 26.57 4.76 -14.66
N PRO A 21 26.17 5.43 -15.76
CA PRO A 21 24.86 5.22 -16.35
C PRO A 21 24.70 3.77 -16.84
N ASP A 22 23.84 2.99 -16.17
CA ASP A 22 23.21 1.80 -16.76
C ASP A 22 22.44 2.23 -18.04
N PHE A 23 23.11 2.23 -19.19
CA PHE A 23 22.50 2.48 -20.50
C PHE A 23 21.72 1.23 -20.92
N THR A 24 20.51 1.07 -20.38
CA THR A 24 19.63 -0.07 -20.67
C THR A 24 19.08 -0.07 -22.10
N ASN A 25 19.16 1.06 -22.83
CA ASN A 25 18.64 1.20 -24.18
C ASN A 25 19.76 1.08 -25.24
N LYS A 26 19.62 0.11 -26.16
CA LYS A 26 20.55 -0.15 -27.28
C LYS A 26 20.79 1.09 -28.16
N LEU A 27 19.77 1.94 -28.35
CA LEU A 27 19.86 3.17 -29.15
C LEU A 27 20.77 4.21 -28.49
N THR A 28 20.68 4.35 -27.16
CA THR A 28 21.52 5.29 -26.41
C THR A 28 22.99 4.86 -26.41
N TRP A 29 23.26 3.54 -26.34
CA TRP A 29 24.60 2.97 -26.53
C TRP A 29 25.17 3.28 -27.92
N PHE A 30 24.35 3.12 -28.95
CA PHE A 30 24.76 3.38 -30.33
C PHE A 30 25.09 4.86 -30.56
N VAL A 31 24.25 5.78 -30.09
CA VAL A 31 24.46 7.23 -30.25
C VAL A 31 25.65 7.74 -29.43
N ALA A 32 25.78 7.30 -28.18
CA ALA A 32 26.94 7.66 -27.34
C ALA A 32 28.25 7.07 -27.89
N GLY A 33 28.20 5.83 -28.39
CA GLY A 33 29.34 5.17 -29.05
C GLY A 33 29.78 5.87 -30.33
N LEU A 34 28.82 6.28 -31.18
CA LEU A 34 29.08 7.10 -32.37
C LEU A 34 29.71 8.45 -32.02
N GLY A 35 29.16 9.16 -31.03
CA GLY A 35 29.72 10.43 -30.55
C GLY A 35 31.15 10.27 -30.01
N GLY A 36 31.39 9.22 -29.23
CA GLY A 36 32.73 8.88 -28.74
C GLY A 36 33.70 8.52 -29.86
N ALA A 37 33.26 7.75 -30.87
CA ALA A 37 34.06 7.41 -32.03
C ALA A 37 34.48 8.66 -32.81
N ILE A 38 33.58 9.63 -33.04
CA ILE A 38 33.89 10.90 -33.72
C ILE A 38 34.97 11.70 -32.98
N ILE A 39 34.95 11.68 -31.64
CA ILE A 39 35.91 12.40 -30.79
C ILE A 39 37.28 11.70 -30.78
N VAL A 40 37.30 10.37 -30.70
CA VAL A 40 38.54 9.57 -30.55
C VAL A 40 39.20 9.28 -31.91
N THR A 41 38.50 9.48 -33.03
CA THR A 41 39.08 9.26 -34.37
C THR A 41 40.30 10.18 -34.56
N PRO A 42 41.50 9.61 -34.80
CA PRO A 42 42.72 10.39 -34.96
C PRO A 42 42.61 11.37 -36.13
N THR A 43 43.00 12.63 -35.91
CA THR A 43 43.00 13.71 -36.92
C THR A 43 43.66 13.31 -38.25
N PRO A 44 44.80 12.59 -38.27
CA PRO A 44 45.42 12.14 -39.52
C PRO A 44 44.52 11.23 -40.36
N LEU A 45 43.74 10.37 -39.71
CA LEU A 45 42.88 9.39 -40.38
C LEU A 45 41.65 10.07 -41.00
N LYS A 46 41.12 11.10 -40.33
CA LYS A 46 40.07 11.98 -40.89
C LYS A 46 40.57 12.68 -42.16
N VAL A 47 41.76 13.26 -42.10
CA VAL A 47 42.37 13.98 -43.22
C VAL A 47 42.63 13.04 -44.41
N ILE A 48 43.12 11.82 -44.17
CA ILE A 48 43.34 10.83 -45.23
C ILE A 48 42.02 10.44 -45.92
N ILE A 49 40.95 10.20 -45.16
CA ILE A 49 39.64 9.84 -45.71
C ILE A 49 39.04 11.00 -46.50
N TYR A 50 39.10 12.22 -45.97
CA TYR A 50 38.60 13.41 -46.67
C TYR A 50 39.37 13.69 -47.96
N ASN A 51 40.71 13.58 -47.94
CA ASN A 51 41.53 13.72 -49.14
C ASN A 51 41.17 12.66 -50.19
N TRP A 52 41.03 11.39 -49.79
CA TRP A 52 40.63 10.31 -50.72
C TRP A 52 39.25 10.54 -51.34
N LEU A 53 38.28 11.03 -50.55
CA LEU A 53 36.93 11.35 -51.01
C LEU A 53 36.91 12.55 -51.97
N ILE A 54 37.65 13.60 -51.63
CA ILE A 54 37.79 14.81 -52.46
C ILE A 54 38.47 14.45 -53.78
N ASP A 55 39.53 13.64 -53.75
CA ASP A 55 40.22 13.19 -54.97
C ASP A 55 39.28 12.36 -55.85
N THR A 56 38.48 11.48 -55.26
CA THR A 56 37.49 10.66 -55.99
C THR A 56 36.39 11.52 -56.63
N PHE A 57 35.88 12.54 -55.94
CA PHE A 57 34.87 13.47 -56.48
C PHE A 57 35.43 14.48 -57.48
N ASN A 58 36.66 14.96 -57.28
CA ASN A 58 37.36 15.86 -58.19
C ASN A 58 37.69 15.16 -59.52
N LEU A 59 37.97 13.85 -59.50
CA LEU A 59 38.15 13.02 -60.69
C LEU A 59 36.87 12.87 -61.53
N ASN A 60 35.68 12.95 -60.91
CA ASN A 60 34.41 12.67 -61.58
C ASN A 60 33.50 13.89 -61.84
N SER A 61 33.67 15.03 -61.15
CA SER A 61 32.72 16.15 -61.24
C SER A 61 33.21 17.40 -62.00
N GLY A 62 34.49 17.44 -62.39
CA GLY A 62 35.07 18.57 -63.15
C GLY A 62 35.18 19.90 -62.39
N LYS A 63 34.77 19.97 -61.11
CA LYS A 63 35.00 21.09 -60.19
C LYS A 63 36.03 20.68 -59.14
N LYS A 64 37.03 21.53 -58.90
CA LYS A 64 38.08 21.30 -57.88
C LYS A 64 37.65 21.89 -56.55
N PHE A 65 37.31 21.04 -55.60
CA PHE A 65 37.10 21.43 -54.20
C PHE A 65 38.41 21.25 -53.42
N SER A 66 38.69 22.14 -52.46
CA SER A 66 39.85 22.03 -51.58
C SER A 66 39.43 21.76 -50.14
N LEU A 67 40.28 21.05 -49.39
CA LEU A 67 40.04 20.68 -47.99
C LEU A 67 39.77 21.91 -47.09
N ALA A 68 40.34 23.07 -47.45
CA ALA A 68 40.18 24.34 -46.71
C ALA A 68 38.77 24.94 -46.81
N GLU A 69 37.98 24.59 -47.83
CA GLU A 69 36.60 25.07 -47.98
C GLU A 69 35.58 24.22 -47.21
N LEU A 70 35.98 23.02 -46.76
CA LEU A 70 35.09 22.03 -46.12
C LEU A 70 35.29 21.88 -44.61
N VAL A 71 36.32 22.48 -44.03
CA VAL A 71 36.70 22.25 -42.62
C VAL A 71 36.52 23.50 -41.78
N PRO A 72 35.41 23.64 -41.02
CA PRO A 72 35.46 24.36 -39.76
C PRO A 72 36.08 23.40 -38.72
N ASP A 73 37.35 23.63 -38.39
CA ASP A 73 38.23 22.80 -37.54
C ASP A 73 37.67 22.47 -36.12
N ALA A 74 36.61 23.18 -35.70
CA ALA A 74 35.93 22.96 -34.42
C ALA A 74 34.60 22.19 -34.54
N ALA A 75 33.97 22.08 -35.72
CA ALA A 75 32.59 21.63 -35.86
C ALA A 75 32.41 20.14 -35.51
N ASP A 76 33.37 19.28 -35.86
CA ASP A 76 33.25 17.82 -35.66
C ASP A 76 33.24 17.40 -34.18
N TYR A 77 34.02 18.07 -33.34
CA TYR A 77 34.03 17.81 -31.89
C TYR A 77 32.73 18.27 -31.21
N TRP A 78 32.18 19.41 -31.65
CA TRP A 78 30.90 19.91 -31.16
C TRP A 78 29.73 19.00 -31.55
N VAL A 79 29.77 18.36 -32.72
CA VAL A 79 28.76 17.37 -33.14
C VAL A 79 28.85 16.10 -32.27
N GLY A 80 30.05 15.54 -32.08
CA GLY A 80 30.25 14.36 -31.22
C GLY A 80 29.85 14.61 -29.77
N PHE A 81 30.24 15.77 -29.22
CA PHE A 81 29.85 16.20 -27.87
C PHE A 81 28.33 16.40 -27.76
N GLY A 82 27.71 17.05 -28.76
CA GLY A 82 26.27 17.25 -28.82
C GLY A 82 25.50 15.92 -28.81
N LEU A 83 25.96 14.92 -29.55
CA LEU A 83 25.35 13.58 -29.55
C LEU A 83 25.42 12.89 -28.19
N ILE A 84 26.56 13.01 -27.48
CA ILE A 84 26.71 12.47 -26.12
C ILE A 84 25.76 13.18 -25.16
N VAL A 85 25.67 14.50 -25.21
CA VAL A 85 24.74 15.27 -24.37
C VAL A 85 23.29 14.89 -24.65
N VAL A 86 22.89 14.75 -25.90
CA VAL A 86 21.53 14.31 -26.29
C VAL A 86 21.25 12.89 -25.79
N ALA A 87 22.21 11.97 -25.92
CA ALA A 87 22.07 10.60 -25.42
C ALA A 87 21.90 10.55 -23.89
N LEU A 88 22.66 11.37 -23.15
CA LEU A 88 22.54 11.50 -21.71
C LEU A 88 21.20 12.12 -21.29
N LEU A 89 20.77 13.19 -21.98
CA LEU A 89 19.47 13.81 -21.75
C LEU A 89 18.32 12.83 -21.99
N HIS A 90 18.37 12.08 -23.09
CA HIS A 90 17.38 11.05 -23.40
C HIS A 90 17.32 9.96 -22.31
N ASN A 91 18.48 9.50 -21.81
CA ASN A 91 18.52 8.51 -20.72
C ASN A 91 17.91 9.05 -19.42
N ILE A 92 18.21 10.30 -19.06
CA ILE A 92 17.64 10.95 -17.87
C ILE A 92 16.13 11.08 -18.01
N LEU A 93 15.65 11.57 -19.16
CA LEU A 93 14.22 11.68 -19.43
C LEU A 93 13.53 10.32 -19.35
N TYR A 94 14.10 9.29 -19.97
CA TYR A 94 13.56 7.93 -19.93
C TYR A 94 13.44 7.40 -18.50
N ARG A 95 14.48 7.54 -17.67
CA ARG A 95 14.44 7.12 -16.26
C ARG A 95 13.43 7.92 -15.44
N TYR A 96 13.30 9.21 -15.73
CA TYR A 96 12.29 10.04 -15.08
C TYR A 96 10.87 9.59 -15.44
N PHE A 97 10.60 9.26 -16.71
CA PHE A 97 9.31 8.71 -17.12
C PHE A 97 8.99 7.39 -16.42
N LEU A 98 9.94 6.46 -16.35
CA LEU A 98 9.78 5.20 -15.61
C LEU A 98 9.52 5.43 -14.11
N TYR A 99 10.23 6.36 -13.49
CA TYR A 99 10.01 6.73 -12.10
C TYR A 99 8.59 7.28 -11.87
N LYS A 100 8.13 8.15 -12.77
CA LYS A 100 6.79 8.74 -12.71
C LYS A 100 5.70 7.69 -12.92
N GLU A 101 5.90 6.77 -13.86
CA GLU A 101 4.98 5.64 -14.09
C GLU A 101 4.89 4.74 -12.85
N LYS A 102 6.04 4.39 -12.25
CA LYS A 102 6.10 3.63 -11.00
C LYS A 102 5.35 4.34 -9.87
N GLN A 103 5.59 5.64 -9.66
CA GLN A 103 4.86 6.42 -8.65
C GLN A 103 3.35 6.42 -8.92
N GLY A 104 2.93 6.62 -10.16
CA GLY A 104 1.50 6.56 -10.53
C GLY A 104 0.88 5.20 -10.24
N SER A 105 1.59 4.11 -10.55
CA SER A 105 1.12 2.75 -10.28
C SER A 105 0.99 2.44 -8.79
N LEU A 106 1.93 2.94 -7.97
CA LEU A 106 1.91 2.80 -6.52
C LEU A 106 0.78 3.62 -5.90
N ALA A 107 0.58 4.85 -6.35
CA ALA A 107 -0.54 5.69 -5.91
C ALA A 107 -1.88 5.02 -6.24
N ALA A 108 -2.06 4.51 -7.46
CA ALA A 108 -3.27 3.80 -7.86
C ALA A 108 -3.46 2.46 -7.14
N ALA A 109 -2.39 1.77 -6.73
CA ALA A 109 -2.47 0.56 -5.91
C ALA A 109 -2.90 0.91 -4.47
N ASN A 110 -2.33 1.96 -3.89
CA ASN A 110 -2.69 2.46 -2.56
C ASN A 110 -4.15 2.93 -2.52
N GLU A 111 -4.61 3.66 -3.54
CA GLU A 111 -6.00 4.12 -3.64
C GLU A 111 -6.97 2.94 -3.72
N ARG A 112 -6.64 1.90 -4.52
CA ARG A 112 -7.43 0.67 -4.58
C ARG A 112 -7.46 -0.07 -3.24
N GLY A 113 -6.33 -0.16 -2.55
CA GLY A 113 -6.25 -0.77 -1.22
C GLY A 113 -7.07 -0.02 -0.19
N TYR A 114 -6.99 1.31 -0.21
CA TYR A 114 -7.80 2.18 0.64
C TYR A 114 -9.30 2.03 0.37
N ALA A 115 -9.71 2.00 -0.90
CA ALA A 115 -11.11 1.80 -1.28
C ALA A 115 -11.64 0.42 -0.86
N HIS A 116 -10.81 -0.62 -0.93
CA HIS A 116 -11.12 -1.95 -0.43
C HIS A 116 -11.38 -1.92 1.09
N ASP A 117 -10.43 -1.41 1.86
CA ASP A 117 -10.53 -1.35 3.31
C ASP A 117 -11.69 -0.46 3.76
N ARG A 118 -11.97 0.62 3.04
CA ARG A 118 -13.13 1.47 3.29
C ARG A 118 -14.43 0.69 3.13
N LYS A 119 -14.58 -0.03 2.02
CA LYS A 119 -15.78 -0.84 1.76
C LYS A 119 -15.95 -1.93 2.81
N LEU A 120 -14.86 -2.57 3.22
CA LEU A 120 -14.89 -3.60 4.24
C LEU A 120 -15.25 -3.03 5.62
N PHE A 121 -14.73 -1.86 5.96
CA PHE A 121 -15.09 -1.16 7.20
C PHE A 121 -16.55 -0.69 7.21
N ASP A 122 -17.06 -0.18 6.10
CA ASP A 122 -18.48 0.18 5.99
C ASP A 122 -19.35 -1.07 6.18
N LYS A 123 -18.95 -2.21 5.60
CA LYS A 123 -19.62 -3.49 5.81
C LYS A 123 -19.55 -3.98 7.27
N PHE A 124 -18.44 -3.74 7.96
CA PHE A 124 -18.34 -4.00 9.41
C PHE A 124 -19.39 -3.21 10.20
N LEU A 125 -19.55 -1.92 9.89
CA LEU A 125 -20.51 -1.07 10.58
C LEU A 125 -21.97 -1.44 10.28
N GLU A 126 -22.24 -2.05 9.13
CA GLU A 126 -23.55 -2.64 8.81
C GLU A 126 -23.81 -3.93 9.61
N ASP A 127 -22.82 -4.83 9.64
CA ASP A 127 -22.96 -6.16 10.26
C ASP A 127 -22.92 -6.08 11.79
N PHE A 128 -22.12 -5.15 12.35
CA PHE A 128 -22.00 -4.90 13.79
C PHE A 128 -22.11 -3.39 14.14
N PRO A 129 -23.32 -2.82 14.05
CA PRO A 129 -23.54 -1.38 14.27
C PRO A 129 -23.31 -0.94 15.71
N SER A 130 -22.81 0.29 15.90
CA SER A 130 -22.50 0.81 17.24
C SER A 130 -23.73 1.03 18.12
N GLY A 131 -24.91 1.13 17.51
CA GLY A 131 -26.20 1.24 18.21
C GLY A 131 -26.96 -0.08 18.32
N SER A 132 -26.34 -1.21 17.97
CA SER A 132 -26.99 -2.52 18.10
C SER A 132 -27.15 -2.94 19.56
N ASP A 133 -28.14 -3.79 19.82
CA ASP A 133 -28.37 -4.35 21.15
C ASP A 133 -27.16 -5.15 21.64
N SER A 134 -26.39 -5.76 20.73
CA SER A 134 -25.16 -6.48 21.08
C SER A 134 -24.10 -5.54 21.66
N VAL A 135 -23.89 -4.37 21.05
CA VAL A 135 -22.94 -3.37 21.59
C VAL A 135 -23.44 -2.81 22.92
N ASN A 136 -24.74 -2.56 23.06
CA ASN A 136 -25.32 -2.10 24.32
C ASN A 136 -25.16 -3.16 25.43
N MET A 137 -25.36 -4.44 25.10
CA MET A 137 -25.19 -5.56 26.01
C MET A 137 -23.74 -5.64 26.52
N LEU A 138 -22.76 -5.64 25.62
CA LEU A 138 -21.33 -5.65 25.98
C LEU A 138 -20.95 -4.47 26.89
N ARG A 139 -21.59 -3.32 26.71
CA ARG A 139 -21.28 -2.09 27.45
C ARG A 139 -21.91 -2.02 28.84
N HIS A 140 -23.10 -2.57 29.01
CA HIS A 140 -23.96 -2.23 30.15
C HIS A 140 -24.57 -3.44 30.88
N HIS A 141 -24.56 -4.62 30.27
CA HIS A 141 -25.20 -5.77 30.87
C HIS A 141 -24.33 -6.38 31.98
N ASP A 142 -24.98 -6.74 33.08
CA ASP A 142 -24.41 -7.56 34.14
C ASP A 142 -25.04 -8.95 34.07
N PHE A 143 -24.22 -9.96 33.79
CA PHE A 143 -24.62 -11.36 33.62
C PHE A 143 -25.09 -12.04 34.92
N ALA A 144 -25.10 -11.34 36.06
CA ALA A 144 -25.91 -11.74 37.22
C ALA A 144 -27.42 -11.62 36.95
N ASN A 145 -27.82 -10.87 35.91
CA ASN A 145 -29.20 -10.71 35.49
C ASN A 145 -29.52 -11.61 34.30
N SER A 146 -30.82 -11.85 34.12
CA SER A 146 -31.32 -12.51 32.92
C SER A 146 -31.21 -11.59 31.70
N PHE A 147 -31.01 -12.19 30.53
CA PHE A 147 -30.93 -11.49 29.26
C PHE A 147 -31.71 -12.21 28.16
N ASN A 148 -32.02 -11.50 27.09
CA ASN A 148 -32.55 -12.12 25.87
C ASN A 148 -31.38 -12.47 24.95
N ILE A 149 -31.27 -13.73 24.51
CA ILE A 149 -30.18 -14.18 23.63
C ILE A 149 -30.16 -13.44 22.27
N ASP A 150 -31.32 -13.00 21.79
CA ASP A 150 -31.44 -12.29 20.51
C ASP A 150 -30.71 -10.94 20.52
N THR A 151 -30.44 -10.36 21.70
CA THR A 151 -29.65 -9.13 21.81
C THR A 151 -28.20 -9.35 21.38
N LEU A 152 -27.70 -10.59 21.35
CA LEU A 152 -26.34 -10.95 20.95
C LEU A 152 -26.23 -11.27 19.45
N ALA A 153 -27.30 -11.16 18.67
CA ALA A 153 -27.33 -11.59 17.27
C ALA A 153 -26.24 -10.96 16.38
N ASN A 154 -25.90 -9.68 16.57
CA ASN A 154 -24.83 -9.04 15.80
C ASN A 154 -23.44 -9.53 16.24
N LEU A 155 -23.25 -9.72 17.55
CA LEU A 155 -22.01 -10.25 18.10
C LEU A 155 -21.75 -11.69 17.61
N ASP A 156 -22.77 -12.54 17.66
CA ASP A 156 -22.68 -13.93 17.21
C ASP A 156 -22.33 -14.00 15.72
N ARG A 157 -23.02 -13.21 14.90
CA ARG A 157 -22.73 -13.12 13.47
C ARG A 157 -21.31 -12.64 13.20
N PHE A 158 -20.85 -11.63 13.93
CA PHE A 158 -19.48 -11.15 13.83
C PHE A 158 -18.48 -12.27 14.19
N ALA A 159 -18.66 -12.93 15.33
CA ALA A 159 -17.77 -14.02 15.76
C ALA A 159 -17.74 -15.20 14.77
N SER A 160 -18.85 -15.51 14.09
CA SER A 160 -18.94 -16.63 13.15
C SER A 160 -18.49 -16.31 11.72
N GLU A 161 -18.72 -15.09 11.23
CA GLU A 161 -18.58 -14.76 9.80
C GLU A 161 -17.34 -13.92 9.46
N TRP A 162 -16.64 -13.36 10.45
CA TRP A 162 -15.54 -12.41 10.21
C TRP A 162 -14.13 -13.01 10.28
N ASP A 163 -13.98 -14.32 10.48
CA ASP A 163 -12.68 -15.01 10.45
C ASP A 163 -12.42 -15.69 9.10
N ILE A 164 -12.48 -14.91 8.03
CA ILE A 164 -12.26 -15.38 6.66
C ILE A 164 -11.36 -14.40 5.90
N VAL A 165 -10.68 -14.91 4.87
CA VAL A 165 -9.69 -14.17 4.08
C VAL A 165 -10.31 -12.93 3.40
N GLU A 166 -11.57 -13.04 2.97
CA GLU A 166 -12.31 -11.95 2.32
C GLU A 166 -12.65 -10.79 3.28
N ARG A 167 -12.48 -10.98 4.58
CA ARG A 167 -12.73 -9.99 5.64
C ARG A 167 -11.44 -9.47 6.26
N GLU A 168 -10.29 -9.71 5.63
CA GLU A 168 -9.00 -9.15 6.06
C GLU A 168 -8.78 -7.74 5.48
N PHE A 169 -8.33 -6.82 6.32
CA PHE A 169 -7.90 -5.49 5.89
C PHE A 169 -6.49 -5.54 5.27
N LEU A 170 -6.26 -4.74 4.23
CA LEU A 170 -4.94 -4.57 3.63
C LEU A 170 -4.05 -3.65 4.48
N ASN A 171 -4.66 -2.70 5.19
CA ASN A 171 -3.99 -1.93 6.22
C ASN A 171 -3.69 -2.83 7.43
N PRO A 172 -2.41 -3.02 7.78
CA PRO A 172 -2.01 -3.97 8.82
C PRO A 172 -2.48 -3.56 10.22
N GLU A 173 -2.60 -2.27 10.50
CA GLU A 173 -3.07 -1.77 11.81
C GLU A 173 -4.58 -2.02 11.96
N LEU A 174 -5.38 -1.77 10.90
CA LEU A 174 -6.80 -2.11 10.90
C LEU A 174 -7.02 -3.61 11.05
N GLU A 175 -6.24 -4.44 10.35
CA GLU A 175 -6.39 -5.89 10.43
C GLU A 175 -6.03 -6.43 11.81
N GLN A 176 -4.96 -5.89 12.42
CA GLN A 176 -4.57 -6.29 13.77
C GLN A 176 -5.67 -5.97 14.78
N MET A 177 -6.22 -4.76 14.75
CA MET A 177 -7.31 -4.37 15.65
C MET A 177 -8.59 -5.19 15.43
N ARG A 178 -8.93 -5.49 14.17
CA ARG A 178 -10.05 -6.36 13.82
C ARG A 178 -9.86 -7.77 14.38
N LYS A 179 -8.65 -8.34 14.24
CA LYS A 179 -8.29 -9.67 14.78
C LYS A 179 -8.39 -9.72 16.30
N GLU A 180 -7.88 -8.70 16.98
CA GLU A 180 -7.97 -8.59 18.45
C GLU A 180 -9.42 -8.54 18.92
N LEU A 181 -10.24 -7.68 18.30
CA LEU A 181 -11.67 -7.58 18.58
C LEU A 181 -12.37 -8.93 18.35
N TRP A 182 -12.17 -9.55 17.18
CA TRP A 182 -12.78 -10.84 16.86
C TRP A 182 -12.38 -11.93 17.85
N GLY A 183 -11.09 -12.03 18.20
CA GLY A 183 -10.59 -13.03 19.13
C GLY A 183 -11.27 -12.91 20.50
N LYS A 184 -11.44 -11.68 20.98
CA LYS A 184 -12.11 -11.40 22.25
C LYS A 184 -13.61 -11.66 22.21
N CYS A 185 -14.29 -11.24 21.15
CA CYS A 185 -15.71 -11.55 20.95
C CYS A 185 -15.96 -13.06 20.88
N ARG A 186 -15.08 -13.81 20.22
CA ARG A 186 -15.17 -15.28 20.16
C ARG A 186 -14.95 -15.92 21.53
N GLU A 187 -13.97 -15.44 22.29
CA GLU A 187 -13.72 -15.89 23.67
C GLU A 187 -14.94 -15.66 24.56
N PHE A 188 -15.50 -14.45 24.52
CA PHE A 188 -16.74 -14.10 25.22
C PHE A 188 -17.89 -15.03 24.86
N ASN A 189 -18.18 -15.22 23.56
CA ASN A 189 -19.27 -16.08 23.10
C ASN A 189 -19.09 -17.53 23.55
N TYR A 190 -17.86 -18.05 23.48
CA TYR A 190 -17.56 -19.39 23.96
C TYR A 190 -17.85 -19.52 25.46
N LYS A 191 -17.39 -18.58 26.28
CA LYS A 191 -17.61 -18.60 27.73
C LYS A 191 -19.09 -18.48 28.09
N LEU A 192 -19.82 -17.62 27.37
CA LEU A 192 -21.25 -17.44 27.56
C LEU A 192 -22.02 -18.72 27.20
N SER A 193 -21.67 -19.36 26.08
CA SER A 193 -22.32 -20.61 25.66
C SER A 193 -22.15 -21.76 26.66
N LEU A 194 -21.04 -21.79 27.40
CA LEU A 194 -20.79 -22.76 28.48
C LEU A 194 -21.52 -22.40 29.77
N GLY A 195 -22.22 -21.26 29.82
CA GLY A 195 -22.70 -20.69 31.06
C GLY A 195 -24.02 -20.00 31.09
N ALA A 196 -24.69 -19.90 29.97
CA ALA A 196 -26.05 -19.46 29.89
C ALA A 196 -26.98 -20.67 29.87
N TRP A 197 -28.03 -20.63 30.68
CA TRP A 197 -29.11 -21.61 30.73
C TRP A 197 -30.42 -20.95 30.33
N ASP A 198 -31.30 -21.70 29.67
CA ASP A 198 -32.59 -21.19 29.22
C ASP A 198 -33.58 -21.03 30.39
N LEU A 199 -34.35 -19.94 30.36
CA LEU A 199 -35.38 -19.62 31.34
C LEU A 199 -36.75 -20.11 30.87
N ASN A 200 -36.89 -21.41 30.60
CA ASN A 200 -38.13 -22.08 30.16
C ASN A 200 -38.35 -22.12 28.63
N GLY A 201 -37.33 -22.41 27.83
CA GLY A 201 -37.46 -22.67 26.39
C GLY A 201 -37.83 -21.47 25.51
N GLY A 202 -37.78 -20.25 26.07
CA GLY A 202 -37.89 -18.98 25.34
C GLY A 202 -36.53 -18.36 25.04
N PRO A 203 -36.48 -17.13 24.50
CA PRO A 203 -35.23 -16.43 24.21
C PRO A 203 -34.56 -15.86 25.47
N GLY A 204 -35.16 -16.03 26.64
CA GLY A 204 -34.61 -15.58 27.93
C GLY A 204 -33.58 -16.58 28.46
N PHE A 205 -32.41 -16.09 28.84
CA PHE A 205 -31.30 -16.86 29.40
C PHE A 205 -30.80 -16.23 30.69
N THR A 206 -30.12 -17.04 31.51
CA THR A 206 -29.45 -16.60 32.74
C THR A 206 -28.13 -17.32 32.92
N CYS A 207 -27.17 -16.67 33.57
CA CYS A 207 -25.94 -17.31 34.05
C CYS A 207 -26.04 -17.81 35.50
N ILE A 208 -27.25 -17.79 36.09
CA ILE A 208 -27.52 -18.36 37.41
C ILE A 208 -28.14 -19.76 37.24
N PRO A 209 -27.53 -20.83 37.80
CA PRO A 209 -28.11 -22.17 37.74
C PRO A 209 -29.48 -22.25 38.41
N ASP A 210 -30.34 -23.13 37.91
CA ASP A 210 -31.71 -23.33 38.39
C ASP A 210 -31.81 -23.56 39.91
N ALA A 211 -30.84 -24.28 40.48
CA ALA A 211 -30.78 -24.59 41.91
C ALA A 211 -30.66 -23.34 42.81
N TYR A 212 -30.19 -22.22 42.27
CA TYR A 212 -29.94 -20.98 43.02
C TYR A 212 -30.77 -19.79 42.51
N ARG A 213 -31.70 -20.02 41.58
CA ARG A 213 -32.47 -18.96 40.95
C ARG A 213 -33.35 -18.23 41.96
N GLY A 214 -33.24 -16.89 42.03
CA GLY A 214 -33.99 -16.05 42.97
C GLY A 214 -33.48 -16.07 44.40
N SER A 215 -32.32 -16.69 44.65
CA SER A 215 -31.55 -16.60 45.88
C SER A 215 -30.31 -15.76 45.62
N ASP A 216 -29.85 -14.97 46.60
CA ASP A 216 -28.54 -14.30 46.54
C ASP A 216 -27.41 -15.17 47.13
N ASP A 217 -27.71 -16.42 47.49
CA ASP A 217 -26.78 -17.40 48.06
C ASP A 217 -26.49 -18.50 47.03
N TRP A 218 -25.40 -18.31 46.28
CA TRP A 218 -24.86 -19.29 45.33
C TRP A 218 -23.35 -19.48 45.51
N PRO A 219 -22.77 -20.59 45.01
CA PRO A 219 -21.35 -20.86 45.20
C PRO A 219 -20.43 -19.87 44.47
N GLU A 220 -19.23 -19.66 45.03
CA GLU A 220 -18.20 -18.74 44.50
C GLU A 220 -17.85 -18.96 43.01
N HIS A 221 -17.94 -20.21 42.52
CA HIS A 221 -17.64 -20.49 41.11
C HIS A 221 -18.67 -19.86 40.14
N VAL A 222 -19.90 -19.61 40.60
CA VAL A 222 -20.93 -18.90 39.82
C VAL A 222 -20.57 -17.43 39.73
N ASP A 223 -20.23 -16.79 40.85
CA ASP A 223 -19.75 -15.40 40.89
C ASP A 223 -18.54 -15.18 40.00
N LYS A 224 -17.54 -16.05 40.11
CA LYS A 224 -16.31 -15.95 39.33
C LYS A 224 -16.60 -15.99 37.82
N LYS A 225 -17.54 -16.82 37.40
CA LYS A 225 -17.93 -16.98 36.00
C LYS A 225 -18.69 -15.76 35.47
N ILE A 226 -19.62 -15.24 36.26
CA ILE A 226 -20.33 -13.99 35.94
C ILE A 226 -19.34 -12.84 35.85
N GLY A 227 -18.41 -12.72 36.80
CA GLY A 227 -17.35 -11.73 36.79
C GLY A 227 -16.43 -11.84 35.56
N GLU A 228 -16.08 -13.06 35.14
CA GLU A 228 -15.32 -13.30 33.91
C GLU A 228 -16.10 -12.81 32.68
N LEU A 229 -17.40 -13.11 32.57
CA LEU A 229 -18.25 -12.66 31.46
C LEU A 229 -18.41 -11.14 31.43
N ASN A 230 -18.63 -10.50 32.58
CA ASN A 230 -18.72 -9.04 32.69
C ASN A 230 -17.41 -8.36 32.28
N THR A 231 -16.27 -8.95 32.67
CA THR A 231 -14.93 -8.46 32.28
C THR A 231 -14.73 -8.59 30.77
N LEU A 232 -14.99 -9.77 30.21
CA LEU A 232 -14.87 -10.01 28.77
C LEU A 232 -15.82 -9.13 27.96
N GLY A 233 -17.04 -8.89 28.44
CA GLY A 233 -17.99 -7.96 27.82
C GLY A 233 -17.42 -6.54 27.71
N THR A 234 -16.84 -6.06 28.81
CA THR A 234 -16.16 -4.76 28.87
C THR A 234 -14.97 -4.70 27.91
N GLU A 235 -14.09 -5.70 27.91
CA GLU A 235 -12.95 -5.78 26.99
C GLU A 235 -13.39 -5.76 25.52
N CYS A 236 -14.42 -6.53 25.17
CA CYS A 236 -14.98 -6.54 23.82
C CYS A 236 -15.51 -5.16 23.41
N TYR A 237 -16.22 -4.48 24.32
CA TYR A 237 -16.73 -3.14 24.06
C TYR A 237 -15.60 -2.12 23.86
N GLU A 238 -14.55 -2.17 24.68
CA GLU A 238 -13.41 -1.27 24.56
C GLU A 238 -12.66 -1.46 23.24
N LEU A 239 -12.41 -2.71 22.84
CA LEU A 239 -11.81 -3.04 21.55
C LEU A 239 -12.70 -2.61 20.39
N TYR A 240 -14.03 -2.80 20.50
CA TYR A 240 -14.98 -2.35 19.49
C TYR A 240 -14.89 -0.84 19.29
N VAL A 241 -14.90 -0.07 20.38
CA VAL A 241 -14.80 1.39 20.35
C VAL A 241 -13.45 1.83 19.75
N ALA A 242 -12.36 1.19 20.15
CA ALA A 242 -11.03 1.48 19.63
C ALA A 242 -10.98 1.25 18.12
N PHE A 243 -11.44 0.08 17.64
CA PHE A 243 -11.47 -0.26 16.23
C PHE A 243 -12.33 0.69 15.41
N VAL A 244 -13.54 1.01 15.87
CA VAL A 244 -14.45 1.94 15.15
C VAL A 244 -13.87 3.34 15.09
N ARG A 245 -13.28 3.85 16.19
CA ARG A 245 -12.66 5.18 16.20
C ARG A 245 -11.46 5.24 15.27
N PHE A 246 -10.58 4.24 15.34
CA PHE A 246 -9.39 4.16 14.51
C PHE A 246 -9.76 4.02 13.03
N GLY A 247 -10.68 3.12 12.67
CA GLY A 247 -11.19 2.97 11.31
C GLY A 247 -11.79 4.26 10.77
N LYS A 248 -12.62 4.96 11.55
CA LYS A 248 -13.15 6.28 11.16
C LYS A 248 -12.05 7.29 10.94
N GLN A 249 -11.04 7.37 11.80
CA GLN A 249 -9.94 8.32 11.66
C GLN A 249 -9.12 8.01 10.40
N THR A 250 -8.62 6.79 10.28
CA THR A 250 -7.74 6.34 9.20
C THR A 250 -8.42 6.38 7.83
N LEU A 251 -9.70 6.00 7.77
CA LEU A 251 -10.46 5.90 6.51
C LEU A 251 -11.31 7.13 6.20
N SER A 252 -11.32 8.20 7.03
CA SER A 252 -11.97 9.48 6.68
C SER A 252 -11.01 10.52 6.14
N THR A 253 -9.76 10.50 6.61
CA THR A 253 -8.67 11.27 6.01
C THR A 253 -8.14 10.50 4.81
N GLY A 254 -8.79 10.64 3.65
CA GLY A 254 -8.20 10.20 2.39
C GLY A 254 -6.89 10.96 2.18
N ILE A 255 -5.76 10.26 2.26
CA ILE A 255 -4.45 10.76 1.85
C ILE A 255 -4.18 10.25 0.44
#